data_AF-A0A954A6B4-F1
#
_entry.id   AF-A0A954A6B4-F1
#
_cell.length_a   1.000
_cell.length_b   1.000
_cell.length_c   1.000
_cell.angle_alpha   90.00
_cell.angle_beta   90.00
_cell.angle_gamma   90.00
#
_symmetry.space_group_name_H-M   'P 1'
#
loop_
_entity.id
_entity.type
_entity.pdbx_description
1 polymer ?
#
loop_
_entity_poly.entity_id
_entity_poly.type
_entity_poly.pdbx_seq_one_letter_code
_entity_poly.pdbx_strand_id
1 'polypeptide(L)'
;MLTEAIRRPRILATVFSLFGILIPPQLTAQPYSETESFALADDRAAALGAMTPGSVEHDYFAVLLAQQRGELDRAQALLGEWAENHPADERYHRLVLRQALSRYSENPAATFEYLRRHVDIADRPWTEEAPPTERPTVLSPSETSDAAWLQHAERKQDLEGFTSSGLWRIADRQLDEIEERHLLDSIDRPDFPDLVSRILRDLERRRHATFGDLKAHRALTLAQLEECGRRRPALFADSAFVASWVARLQPSNDIDRVGSDSERDRELVERLAALGRRLPPSHRELLAHALYHRLRLDWRSEAVDLETFLEYLALPIVRETQPKTRREEAFRTGTTILYPVRQEWSGGLECVSGDWPLVRTLLLHLLADR
;
A
#
# COMPACT_ATOMS: atom_id res chain seq x y z
N MET A 1 22.10 -71.64 49.11
CA MET A 1 22.46 -70.80 50.27
C MET A 1 23.39 -69.70 49.78
N LEU A 2 23.00 -68.44 50.01
CA LEU A 2 23.80 -67.22 50.29
C LEU A 2 25.20 -67.14 49.63
N THR A 3 25.62 -66.10 48.90
CA THR A 3 25.44 -64.66 49.15
C THR A 3 25.95 -63.85 47.95
N GLU A 4 25.41 -62.64 47.76
CA GLU A 4 25.80 -61.59 46.81
C GLU A 4 27.25 -61.08 46.94
N ALA A 5 27.85 -60.62 45.83
CA ALA A 5 28.77 -59.46 45.80
C ALA A 5 29.03 -58.95 44.35
N ILE A 6 28.07 -58.19 43.83
CA ILE A 6 28.15 -56.87 43.18
C ILE A 6 29.52 -56.34 42.63
N ARG A 7 29.45 -55.83 41.37
CA ARG A 7 30.13 -54.65 40.73
C ARG A 7 31.42 -54.81 39.89
N ARG A 8 31.26 -54.83 38.54
CA ARG A 8 31.37 -53.67 37.59
C ARG A 8 31.68 -54.17 36.16
N PRO A 9 30.83 -53.91 35.13
CA PRO A 9 31.22 -54.12 33.75
C PRO A 9 31.84 -52.85 33.14
N ARG A 10 32.90 -53.05 32.34
CA ARG A 10 33.56 -52.03 31.51
C ARG A 10 32.64 -51.67 30.34
N ILE A 11 32.24 -50.41 30.24
CA ILE A 11 31.47 -49.88 29.12
C ILE A 11 32.44 -49.50 28.00
N LEU A 12 32.30 -50.19 26.87
CA LEU A 12 32.90 -49.83 25.58
C LEU A 12 32.12 -48.63 25.03
N ALA A 13 32.78 -47.49 24.84
CA ALA A 13 32.15 -46.29 24.32
C ALA A 13 32.10 -46.35 22.78
N THR A 14 30.91 -46.58 22.24
CA THR A 14 30.60 -46.39 20.82
C THR A 14 30.00 -44.99 20.66
N VAL A 15 30.76 -44.07 20.08
CA VAL A 15 30.32 -42.70 19.78
C VAL A 15 29.44 -42.74 18.54
N PHE A 16 28.13 -42.53 18.70
CA PHE A 16 27.19 -42.29 17.61
C PHE A 16 27.02 -40.78 17.49
N SER A 17 27.65 -40.16 16.48
CA SER A 17 27.48 -38.73 16.20
C SER A 17 26.05 -38.45 15.77
N LEU A 18 25.31 -37.76 16.64
CA LEU A 18 23.99 -37.20 16.34
C LEU A 18 24.19 -35.95 15.46
N PHE A 19 24.06 -36.11 14.15
CA PHE A 19 24.00 -34.98 13.21
C PHE A 19 22.61 -34.33 13.35
N GLY A 20 22.53 -33.28 14.16
CA GLY A 20 21.33 -32.45 14.27
C GLY A 20 21.08 -31.71 12.97
N ILE A 21 20.22 -32.26 12.11
CA ILE A 21 19.67 -31.54 10.96
C ILE A 21 18.76 -30.44 11.53
N LEU A 22 19.28 -29.22 11.57
CA LEU A 22 18.53 -28.02 11.88
C LEU A 22 17.60 -27.75 10.69
N ILE A 23 16.37 -28.26 10.74
CA ILE A 23 15.32 -27.94 9.77
C ILE A 23 15.00 -26.45 9.94
N PRO A 24 15.21 -25.58 8.94
CA PRO A 24 14.82 -24.18 9.05
C PRO A 24 13.29 -24.13 9.26
N PRO A 25 12.78 -23.20 10.10
CA PRO A 25 11.35 -23.02 10.24
C PRO A 25 10.80 -22.67 8.86
N GLN A 26 10.07 -23.61 8.25
CA GLN A 26 9.26 -23.28 7.09
C GLN A 26 8.25 -22.25 7.60
N LEU A 27 8.38 -21.02 7.11
CA LEU A 27 7.29 -20.06 7.13
C LEU A 27 6.16 -20.69 6.31
N THR A 28 5.31 -21.47 6.97
CA THR A 28 4.04 -21.84 6.40
C THR A 28 3.32 -20.53 6.13
N ALA A 29 3.02 -20.26 4.86
CA ALA A 29 1.95 -19.33 4.52
C ALA A 29 0.79 -19.59 5.49
N GLN A 30 0.14 -18.54 6.01
CA GLN A 30 -1.01 -18.76 6.88
C GLN A 30 -1.91 -19.79 6.21
N PRO A 31 -2.29 -20.87 6.91
CA PRO A 31 -3.09 -21.91 6.28
C PRO A 31 -4.31 -21.21 5.67
N TYR A 32 -4.47 -21.35 4.36
CA TYR A 32 -5.59 -20.78 3.63
C TYR A 32 -6.86 -21.12 4.40
N SER A 33 -7.78 -20.16 4.48
CA SER A 33 -9.11 -20.47 5.01
C SER A 33 -9.70 -21.67 4.26
N GLU A 34 -10.60 -22.45 4.89
CA GLU A 34 -11.22 -23.61 4.22
C GLU A 34 -11.88 -23.21 2.88
N THR A 35 -12.41 -21.98 2.80
CA THR A 35 -12.95 -21.38 1.57
C THR A 35 -11.88 -21.13 0.51
N GLU A 36 -10.75 -20.52 0.87
CA GLU A 36 -9.63 -20.31 -0.07
C GLU A 36 -9.02 -21.62 -0.53
N SER A 37 -8.86 -22.58 0.40
CA SER A 37 -8.36 -23.92 0.09
C SER A 37 -9.23 -24.61 -0.95
N PHE A 38 -10.56 -24.54 -0.80
CA PHE A 38 -11.49 -25.09 -1.78
C PHE A 38 -11.51 -24.30 -3.11
N ALA A 39 -11.43 -22.97 -3.07
CA ALA A 39 -11.49 -22.14 -4.26
C ALA A 39 -10.26 -22.34 -5.17
N LEU A 40 -9.07 -22.40 -4.55
CA LEU A 40 -7.77 -22.49 -5.21
C LEU A 40 -7.33 -23.93 -5.51
N ALA A 41 -7.98 -24.95 -4.96
CA ALA A 41 -7.61 -26.33 -5.22
C ALA A 41 -7.87 -26.74 -6.68
N ASP A 42 -6.86 -27.40 -7.27
CA ASP A 42 -7.00 -28.11 -8.54
C ASP A 42 -8.01 -29.28 -8.41
N ASP A 43 -7.97 -29.99 -7.27
CA ASP A 43 -8.95 -31.01 -6.91
C ASP A 43 -9.83 -30.56 -5.72
N ARG A 44 -10.99 -30.00 -6.07
CA ARG A 44 -12.00 -29.54 -5.11
C ARG A 44 -12.65 -30.67 -4.30
N ALA A 45 -12.62 -31.91 -4.78
CA ALA A 45 -13.13 -33.05 -4.01
C ALA A 45 -12.13 -33.47 -2.92
N ALA A 46 -10.82 -33.44 -3.23
CA ALA A 46 -9.79 -33.66 -2.22
C ALA A 46 -9.81 -32.55 -1.16
N ALA A 47 -9.99 -31.29 -1.55
CA ALA A 47 -10.13 -30.17 -0.63
C ALA A 47 -11.36 -30.32 0.28
N LEU A 48 -12.51 -30.75 -0.26
CA LEU A 48 -13.71 -31.05 0.52
C LEU A 48 -13.48 -32.20 1.50
N GLY A 49 -12.78 -33.26 1.09
CA GLY A 49 -12.48 -34.41 1.96
C GLY A 49 -11.55 -34.11 3.13
N ALA A 50 -10.81 -32.99 3.07
CA ALA A 50 -9.99 -32.49 4.17
C ALA A 50 -10.80 -31.68 5.20
N MET A 51 -12.03 -31.27 4.87
CA MET A 51 -12.93 -30.57 5.78
C MET A 51 -13.61 -31.57 6.74
N THR A 52 -14.09 -31.09 7.88
CA THR A 52 -14.75 -31.93 8.89
C THR A 52 -16.16 -32.32 8.41
N PRO A 53 -16.47 -33.61 8.19
CA PRO A 53 -17.79 -34.02 7.71
C PRO A 53 -18.91 -33.62 8.68
N GLY A 54 -20.02 -33.10 8.14
CA GLY A 54 -21.16 -32.61 8.93
C GLY A 54 -20.97 -31.20 9.52
N SER A 55 -19.87 -30.51 9.22
CA SER A 55 -19.78 -29.07 9.49
C SER A 55 -20.58 -28.27 8.46
N VAL A 56 -20.99 -27.06 8.85
CA VAL A 56 -21.69 -26.11 7.95
C VAL A 56 -20.83 -25.82 6.72
N GLU A 57 -19.51 -25.63 6.89
CA GLU A 57 -18.57 -25.42 5.78
C GLU A 57 -18.50 -26.63 4.84
N HIS A 58 -18.34 -27.83 5.37
CA HIS A 58 -18.25 -29.05 4.57
C HIS A 58 -19.52 -29.25 3.74
N ASP A 59 -20.69 -29.20 4.38
CA ASP A 59 -21.95 -29.48 3.68
C ASP A 59 -22.26 -28.40 2.63
N TYR A 60 -21.75 -27.18 2.82
CA TYR A 60 -21.97 -26.05 1.90
C TYR A 60 -21.17 -26.29 0.63
N PHE A 61 -19.89 -26.62 0.79
CA PHE A 61 -19.01 -26.93 -0.32
C PHE A 61 -19.37 -28.26 -0.99
N ALA A 62 -19.95 -29.22 -0.27
CA ALA A 62 -20.50 -30.44 -0.85
C ALA A 62 -21.66 -30.17 -1.82
N VAL A 63 -22.64 -29.36 -1.41
CA VAL A 63 -23.74 -28.92 -2.30
C VAL A 63 -23.19 -28.11 -3.47
N LEU A 64 -22.30 -27.15 -3.20
CA LEU A 64 -21.74 -26.29 -4.24
C LEU A 64 -20.96 -27.08 -5.29
N LEU A 65 -20.16 -28.06 -4.87
CA LEU A 65 -19.40 -28.93 -5.77
C LEU A 65 -20.33 -29.79 -6.65
N ALA A 66 -21.40 -30.36 -6.07
CA ALA A 66 -22.39 -31.10 -6.83
C ALA A 66 -23.08 -30.22 -7.88
N GLN A 67 -23.44 -28.98 -7.54
CA GLN A 67 -24.00 -28.01 -8.48
C GLN A 67 -23.02 -27.64 -9.60
N GLN A 68 -21.73 -27.44 -9.28
CA GLN A 68 -20.69 -27.14 -10.27
C GLN A 68 -20.46 -28.29 -11.25
N ARG A 69 -20.64 -29.55 -10.80
CA ARG A 69 -20.54 -30.74 -11.64
C ARG A 69 -21.81 -31.06 -12.43
N GLY A 70 -22.90 -30.30 -12.21
CA GLY A 70 -24.19 -30.59 -12.82
C GLY A 70 -24.92 -31.80 -12.22
N GLU A 71 -24.45 -32.33 -11.09
CA GLU A 71 -25.09 -33.42 -10.34
C GLU A 71 -26.29 -32.87 -9.55
N LEU A 72 -27.28 -32.29 -10.26
CA LEU A 72 -28.36 -31.50 -9.66
C LEU A 72 -29.29 -32.32 -8.75
N ASP A 73 -29.46 -33.62 -9.01
CA ASP A 73 -30.26 -34.51 -8.14
C ASP A 73 -29.55 -34.77 -6.81
N ARG A 74 -28.22 -34.96 -6.86
CA ARG A 74 -27.38 -35.10 -5.67
C ARG A 74 -27.36 -33.80 -4.87
N ALA A 75 -27.20 -32.66 -5.53
CA ALA A 75 -27.26 -31.36 -4.87
C ALA A 75 -28.62 -31.14 -4.18
N GLN A 76 -29.72 -31.59 -4.79
CA GLN A 76 -31.05 -31.52 -4.19
C GLN A 76 -31.19 -32.41 -2.95
N ALA A 77 -30.62 -33.62 -2.97
CA ALA A 77 -30.59 -34.50 -1.81
C ALA A 77 -29.79 -33.89 -0.65
N LEU A 78 -28.59 -33.39 -0.94
CA LEU A 78 -27.73 -32.72 0.05
C LEU A 78 -28.39 -31.45 0.63
N LEU A 79 -29.15 -30.69 -0.17
CA LEU A 79 -29.95 -29.57 0.34
C LEU A 79 -31.07 -30.02 1.28
N GLY A 80 -31.67 -31.18 1.04
CA GLY A 80 -32.63 -31.79 1.95
C GLY A 80 -31.99 -32.16 3.29
N GLU A 81 -30.83 -32.82 3.24
CA GLU A 81 -30.05 -33.16 4.45
C GLU A 81 -29.60 -31.89 5.20
N TRP A 82 -29.19 -30.83 4.49
CA TRP A 82 -28.87 -29.55 5.12
C TRP A 82 -30.06 -28.99 5.90
N ALA A 83 -31.26 -29.01 5.32
CA ALA A 83 -32.45 -28.46 5.96
C ALA A 83 -32.83 -29.17 7.28
N GLU A 84 -32.40 -30.42 7.46
CA GLU A 84 -32.60 -31.19 8.69
C GLU A 84 -31.50 -30.93 9.74
N ASN A 85 -30.26 -30.69 9.29
CA ASN A 85 -29.08 -30.66 10.17
C ASN A 85 -28.57 -29.25 10.49
N HIS A 86 -28.91 -28.24 9.67
CA HIS A 86 -28.37 -26.89 9.75
C HIS A 86 -29.48 -25.83 9.61
N PRO A 87 -29.27 -24.60 10.14
CA PRO A 87 -30.24 -23.53 9.95
C PRO A 87 -30.38 -23.12 8.47
N ALA A 88 -31.58 -22.71 8.10
CA ALA A 88 -31.88 -22.09 6.81
C ALA A 88 -31.42 -20.62 6.80
N ASP A 89 -30.11 -20.42 6.75
CA ASP A 89 -29.46 -19.11 6.73
C ASP A 89 -29.29 -18.56 5.29
N GLU A 90 -28.65 -17.40 5.15
CA GLU A 90 -28.39 -16.80 3.84
C GLU A 90 -27.58 -17.72 2.91
N ARG A 91 -26.66 -18.53 3.46
CA ARG A 91 -25.84 -19.47 2.69
C ARG A 91 -26.70 -20.60 2.12
N TYR A 92 -27.60 -21.14 2.92
CA TYR A 92 -28.59 -22.12 2.47
C TYR A 92 -29.48 -21.55 1.35
N HIS A 93 -30.08 -20.38 1.58
CA HIS A 93 -30.95 -19.75 0.58
C HIS A 93 -30.20 -19.44 -0.73
N ARG A 94 -28.92 -19.08 -0.65
CA ARG A 94 -28.06 -18.90 -1.84
C ARG A 94 -27.89 -20.20 -2.63
N LEU A 95 -27.67 -21.34 -1.96
CA LEU A 95 -27.56 -22.64 -2.62
C LEU A 95 -28.89 -23.09 -3.24
N VAL A 96 -30.02 -22.87 -2.55
CA VAL A 96 -31.36 -23.18 -3.07
C VAL A 96 -31.69 -22.31 -4.29
N LEU A 97 -31.40 -21.01 -4.25
CA LEU A 97 -31.54 -20.12 -5.40
C LEU A 97 -30.72 -20.61 -6.60
N ARG A 98 -29.45 -20.96 -6.35
CA ARG A 98 -28.57 -21.49 -7.39
C ARG A 98 -29.09 -22.81 -7.96
N GLN A 99 -29.66 -23.68 -7.13
CA GLN A 99 -30.31 -24.92 -7.57
C GLN A 99 -31.51 -24.64 -8.48
N ALA A 100 -32.39 -23.72 -8.07
CA ALA A 100 -33.57 -23.33 -8.84
C ALA A 100 -33.20 -22.73 -10.19
N LEU A 101 -32.18 -21.86 -10.23
CA LEU A 101 -31.67 -21.28 -11.48
C LEU A 101 -31.01 -22.33 -12.38
N SER A 102 -30.27 -23.28 -11.81
CA SER A 102 -29.63 -24.36 -12.58
C SER A 102 -30.64 -25.31 -13.22
N ARG A 103 -31.82 -25.48 -12.60
CA ARG A 103 -32.94 -26.28 -13.13
C ARG A 103 -33.93 -25.48 -13.97
N TYR A 104 -33.65 -24.21 -14.29
CA TYR A 104 -34.59 -23.34 -15.00
C TYR A 104 -35.08 -23.95 -16.31
N SER A 105 -34.21 -24.58 -17.09
CA SER A 105 -34.59 -25.21 -18.36
C SER A 105 -35.50 -26.44 -18.20
N GLU A 106 -35.46 -27.10 -17.04
CA GLU A 106 -36.29 -28.27 -16.75
C GLU A 106 -37.66 -27.88 -16.19
N ASN A 107 -37.69 -26.90 -15.28
CA ASN A 107 -38.92 -26.44 -14.63
C ASN A 107 -38.91 -24.92 -14.40
N PRO A 108 -39.17 -24.12 -15.46
CA PRO A 108 -39.20 -22.66 -15.36
C PRO A 108 -40.22 -22.16 -14.33
N ALA A 109 -41.39 -22.81 -14.25
CA ALA A 109 -42.49 -22.39 -13.38
C ALA A 109 -42.09 -22.45 -11.90
N ALA A 110 -41.43 -23.53 -11.47
CA ALA A 110 -40.95 -23.67 -10.09
C ALA A 110 -39.86 -22.65 -9.77
N THR A 111 -38.93 -22.39 -10.70
CA THR A 111 -37.89 -21.37 -10.53
C THR A 111 -38.48 -19.97 -10.39
N PHE A 112 -39.45 -19.60 -11.24
CA PHE A 112 -40.14 -18.32 -11.13
C PHE A 112 -40.90 -18.17 -9.83
N GLU A 113 -41.58 -19.23 -9.38
CA GLU A 113 -42.27 -19.22 -8.11
C GLU A 113 -41.30 -19.01 -6.93
N TYR A 114 -40.14 -19.68 -6.96
CA TYR A 114 -39.09 -19.49 -5.98
C TYR A 114 -38.58 -18.04 -5.96
N LEU A 115 -38.26 -17.48 -7.14
CA LEU A 115 -37.80 -16.10 -7.30
C LEU A 115 -38.84 -15.10 -6.79
N ARG A 116 -40.12 -15.28 -7.11
CA ARG A 116 -41.20 -14.39 -6.67
C ARG A 116 -41.37 -14.37 -5.14
N ARG A 117 -41.08 -15.48 -4.46
CA ARG A 117 -41.19 -15.59 -2.99
C ARG A 117 -39.97 -15.03 -2.25
N HIS A 118 -38.77 -15.11 -2.84
CA HIS A 118 -37.50 -14.86 -2.13
C HIS A 118 -36.71 -13.65 -2.65
N VAL A 119 -36.99 -13.21 -3.87
CA VAL A 119 -36.47 -11.97 -4.43
C VAL A 119 -37.62 -10.99 -4.43
N ASP A 120 -37.47 -9.86 -3.75
CA ASP A 120 -38.45 -8.78 -3.73
C ASP A 120 -38.50 -8.05 -5.08
N ILE A 121 -38.78 -8.81 -6.15
CA ILE A 121 -39.09 -8.29 -7.47
C ILE A 121 -40.54 -7.85 -7.37
N ALA A 122 -40.75 -6.59 -7.00
CA ALA A 122 -42.05 -5.99 -7.21
C ALA A 122 -42.37 -6.11 -8.71
N ASP A 123 -43.43 -6.86 -9.04
CA ASP A 123 -44.09 -6.80 -10.35
C ASP A 123 -44.65 -5.37 -10.49
N ARG A 124 -43.77 -4.43 -10.80
CA ARG A 124 -44.15 -3.12 -11.28
C ARG A 124 -44.28 -3.30 -12.79
N PRO A 125 -45.50 -3.44 -13.33
CA PRO A 125 -45.67 -3.32 -14.76
C PRO A 125 -44.99 -2.01 -15.18
N TRP A 126 -44.06 -2.12 -16.12
CA TRP A 126 -43.44 -0.96 -16.73
C TRP A 126 -44.57 -0.27 -17.50
N THR A 127 -45.22 0.73 -16.88
CA THR A 127 -46.25 1.49 -17.56
C THR A 127 -45.55 2.33 -18.61
N GLU A 128 -45.67 1.94 -19.87
CA GLU A 128 -45.15 2.64 -21.06
C GLU A 128 -45.87 3.99 -21.32
N GLU A 129 -46.54 4.57 -20.33
CA GLU A 129 -47.25 5.85 -20.43
C GLU A 129 -46.36 7.02 -19.97
N ALA A 130 -45.09 7.04 -20.39
CA ALA A 130 -44.40 8.33 -20.49
C ALA A 130 -44.94 9.01 -21.75
N PRO A 131 -45.52 10.22 -21.67
CA PRO A 131 -45.95 10.94 -22.87
C PRO A 131 -44.76 11.04 -23.84
N PRO A 132 -44.97 10.86 -25.16
CA PRO A 132 -43.89 10.93 -26.14
C PRO A 132 -43.20 12.28 -25.98
N THR A 133 -42.03 12.25 -25.36
CA THR A 133 -41.21 13.44 -25.20
C THR A 133 -40.43 13.53 -26.50
N GLU A 134 -40.67 14.56 -27.31
CA GLU A 134 -39.83 14.87 -28.47
C GLU A 134 -38.43 15.26 -27.98
N ARG A 135 -37.62 14.24 -27.69
CA ARG A 135 -36.22 14.42 -27.33
C ARG A 135 -35.40 14.32 -28.61
N PRO A 136 -34.42 15.22 -28.81
CA PRO A 136 -33.54 15.13 -29.95
C PRO A 136 -32.86 13.75 -29.95
N THR A 137 -33.07 13.01 -31.03
CA THR A 137 -32.46 11.69 -31.24
C THR A 137 -31.06 11.79 -31.86
N VAL A 138 -30.67 13.00 -32.27
CA VAL A 138 -29.39 13.33 -32.88
C VAL A 138 -28.79 14.52 -32.14
N LEU A 139 -27.50 14.42 -31.80
CA LEU A 139 -26.76 15.54 -31.21
C LEU A 139 -26.50 16.60 -32.28
N SER A 140 -26.86 17.85 -32.01
CA SER A 140 -26.61 18.97 -32.93
C SER A 140 -25.10 19.26 -33.00
N PRO A 141 -24.45 19.19 -34.19
CA PRO A 141 -23.01 19.46 -34.32
C PRO A 141 -22.60 20.88 -33.89
N SER A 142 -23.52 21.85 -33.96
CA SER A 142 -23.25 23.22 -33.52
C SER A 142 -23.13 23.33 -32.00
N GLU A 143 -23.85 22.48 -31.25
CA GLU A 143 -23.84 22.47 -29.77
C GLU A 143 -22.77 21.53 -29.19
N THR A 144 -22.32 20.55 -29.98
CA THR A 144 -21.26 19.59 -29.61
C THR A 144 -19.89 19.92 -30.19
N SER A 145 -19.76 21.09 -30.82
CA SER A 145 -18.46 21.57 -31.30
C SER A 145 -17.56 21.99 -30.14
N ASP A 146 -16.24 21.86 -30.32
CA ASP A 146 -15.24 22.31 -29.35
C ASP A 146 -15.42 23.80 -28.98
N ALA A 147 -15.77 24.64 -29.95
CA ALA A 147 -16.01 26.06 -29.73
C ALA A 147 -17.25 26.31 -28.85
N ALA A 148 -18.33 25.54 -29.04
CA ALA A 148 -19.53 25.64 -28.21
C ALA A 148 -19.27 25.18 -26.77
N TRP A 149 -18.48 24.12 -26.57
CA TRP A 149 -18.08 23.67 -25.24
C TRP A 149 -17.17 24.66 -24.52
N LEU A 150 -16.20 25.26 -25.22
CA LEU A 150 -15.37 26.34 -24.67
C LEU A 150 -16.22 27.53 -24.25
N GLN A 151 -17.11 28.00 -25.13
CA GLN A 151 -18.01 29.11 -24.81
C GLN A 151 -18.92 28.79 -23.62
N HIS A 152 -19.38 27.54 -23.49
CA HIS A 152 -20.18 27.12 -22.34
C HIS A 152 -19.37 27.11 -21.04
N ALA A 153 -18.13 26.61 -21.07
CA ALA A 153 -17.24 26.56 -19.92
C ALA A 153 -16.85 27.97 -19.43
N GLU A 154 -16.63 28.92 -20.35
CA GLU A 154 -16.29 30.31 -20.07
C GLU A 154 -17.43 31.12 -19.43
N ARG A 155 -18.65 30.57 -19.34
CA ARG A 155 -19.77 31.24 -18.64
C ARG A 155 -19.56 31.31 -17.13
N LYS A 156 -18.75 30.41 -16.58
CA LYS A 156 -18.37 30.42 -15.17
C LYS A 156 -17.02 31.12 -15.01
N GLN A 157 -16.83 31.75 -13.85
CA GLN A 157 -15.57 32.41 -13.52
C GLN A 157 -14.48 31.40 -13.17
N ASP A 158 -13.22 31.84 -13.20
CA ASP A 158 -12.05 31.16 -12.66
C ASP A 158 -11.90 29.69 -13.09
N LEU A 159 -12.24 29.42 -14.35
CA LEU A 159 -12.18 28.09 -14.98
C LEU A 159 -13.10 27.02 -14.33
N GLU A 160 -14.05 27.38 -13.47
CA GLU A 160 -14.98 26.43 -12.82
C GLU A 160 -15.90 25.68 -13.80
N GLY A 161 -16.06 26.21 -15.02
CA GLY A 161 -16.81 25.56 -16.09
C GLY A 161 -16.01 24.51 -16.85
N PHE A 162 -14.70 24.41 -16.62
CA PHE A 162 -13.83 23.48 -17.31
C PHE A 162 -13.75 22.15 -16.55
N THR A 163 -13.85 21.05 -17.29
CA THR A 163 -13.52 19.71 -16.79
C THR A 163 -12.00 19.52 -16.79
N SER A 164 -11.49 18.51 -16.08
CA SER A 164 -10.06 18.17 -16.08
C SER A 164 -9.51 18.01 -17.50
N SER A 165 -10.25 17.38 -18.41
CA SER A 165 -9.87 17.26 -19.83
C SER A 165 -10.00 18.57 -20.62
N GLY A 166 -10.96 19.42 -20.26
CA GLY A 166 -11.14 20.74 -20.86
C GLY A 166 -9.96 21.68 -20.59
N LEU A 167 -9.35 21.59 -19.40
CA LEU A 167 -8.18 22.38 -19.02
C LEU A 167 -6.98 22.16 -19.97
N TRP A 168 -6.85 20.95 -20.54
CA TRP A 168 -5.81 20.66 -21.54
C TRP A 168 -6.00 21.43 -22.85
N ARG A 169 -7.25 21.79 -23.20
CA ARG A 169 -7.53 22.56 -24.42
C ARG A 169 -7.13 24.03 -24.30
N ILE A 170 -6.95 24.52 -23.08
CA ILE A 170 -6.51 25.89 -22.79
C ILE A 170 -5.07 25.94 -22.28
N ALA A 171 -4.30 24.85 -22.40
CA ALA A 171 -2.93 24.76 -21.90
C ALA A 171 -1.99 25.78 -22.56
N ASP A 172 -2.25 26.19 -23.81
CA ASP A 172 -1.45 27.20 -24.52
C ASP A 172 -1.96 28.63 -24.32
N ARG A 173 -3.10 28.81 -23.64
CA ARG A 173 -3.64 30.15 -23.38
C ARG A 173 -2.83 30.84 -22.29
N GLN A 174 -2.74 32.15 -22.42
CA GLN A 174 -2.20 33.01 -21.37
C GLN A 174 -3.29 33.24 -20.33
N LEU A 175 -3.10 32.67 -19.15
CA LEU A 175 -4.03 32.78 -18.01
C LEU A 175 -3.59 33.92 -17.09
N ASP A 176 -4.57 34.55 -16.45
CA ASP A 176 -4.29 35.50 -15.37
C ASP A 176 -3.83 34.79 -14.08
N GLU A 177 -3.58 35.55 -13.01
CA GLU A 177 -3.10 34.97 -11.75
C GLU A 177 -4.12 34.06 -11.06
N ILE A 178 -5.41 34.39 -11.16
CA ILE A 178 -6.49 33.65 -10.51
C ILE A 178 -6.77 32.38 -11.30
N GLU A 179 -6.92 32.49 -12.62
CA GLU A 179 -7.10 31.37 -13.53
C GLU A 179 -5.94 30.37 -13.47
N GLU A 180 -4.68 30.83 -13.41
CA GLU A 180 -3.51 29.96 -13.26
C GLU A 180 -3.56 29.17 -11.94
N ARG A 181 -3.96 29.81 -10.84
CA ARG A 181 -4.10 29.14 -9.54
C ARG A 181 -5.20 28.08 -9.60
N HIS A 182 -6.36 28.41 -10.17
CA HIS A 182 -7.48 27.47 -10.34
C HIS A 182 -7.10 26.29 -11.24
N LEU A 183 -6.35 26.55 -12.31
CA LEU A 183 -5.76 25.52 -13.16
C LEU A 183 -4.87 24.58 -12.34
N LEU A 184 -3.93 25.11 -11.57
CA LEU A 184 -3.01 24.32 -10.74
C LEU A 184 -3.71 23.57 -9.58
N ASP A 185 -4.83 24.07 -9.08
CA ASP A 185 -5.65 23.36 -8.08
C ASP A 185 -6.53 22.26 -8.70
N SER A 186 -6.75 22.32 -10.01
CA SER A 186 -7.60 21.37 -10.73
C SER A 186 -6.81 20.26 -11.42
N ILE A 187 -5.54 20.49 -11.77
CA ILE A 187 -4.68 19.50 -12.41
C ILE A 187 -4.20 18.46 -11.39
N ASP A 188 -4.38 17.18 -11.73
CA ASP A 188 -3.91 16.01 -11.01
C ASP A 188 -2.87 15.19 -11.79
N ARG A 189 -2.55 15.61 -13.02
CA ARG A 189 -1.67 14.91 -13.95
C ARG A 189 -0.29 15.59 -14.09
N PRO A 190 0.83 14.85 -13.98
CA PRO A 190 2.17 15.41 -14.10
C PRO A 190 2.55 15.84 -15.51
N ASP A 191 1.93 15.28 -16.54
CA ASP A 191 2.29 15.51 -17.95
C ASP A 191 1.70 16.80 -18.53
N PHE A 192 1.09 17.64 -17.69
CA PHE A 192 0.51 18.91 -18.14
C PHE A 192 1.61 19.85 -18.71
N PRO A 193 1.36 20.53 -19.85
CA PRO A 193 2.37 21.39 -20.48
C PRO A 193 2.92 22.48 -19.56
N ASP A 194 4.24 22.60 -19.53
CA ASP A 194 4.99 23.61 -18.74
C ASP A 194 4.65 23.66 -17.24
N LEU A 195 4.17 22.54 -16.66
CA LEU A 195 3.72 22.46 -15.27
C LEU A 195 4.72 23.03 -14.26
N VAL A 196 6.01 22.70 -14.39
CA VAL A 196 7.06 23.20 -13.50
C VAL A 196 7.20 24.72 -13.58
N SER A 197 7.21 25.27 -14.79
CA SER A 197 7.31 26.72 -15.00
C SER A 197 6.08 27.46 -14.45
N ARG A 198 4.89 26.87 -14.58
CA ARG A 198 3.62 27.39 -14.05
C ARG A 198 3.62 27.44 -12.52
N ILE A 199 4.02 26.35 -11.87
CA ILE A 199 4.13 26.26 -10.40
C ILE A 199 5.14 27.27 -9.87
N LEU A 200 6.34 27.33 -10.46
CA LEU A 200 7.37 28.28 -9.99
C LEU A 200 6.92 29.73 -10.12
N ARG A 201 6.18 30.04 -11.19
CA ARG A 201 5.59 31.37 -11.42
C ARG A 201 4.52 31.71 -10.37
N ASP A 202 3.64 30.77 -10.01
CA ASP A 202 2.65 30.98 -8.92
C ASP A 202 3.35 31.25 -7.59
N LEU A 203 4.36 30.44 -7.25
CA LEU A 203 5.14 30.59 -6.02
C LEU A 203 5.97 31.88 -5.97
N GLU A 204 6.29 32.50 -7.11
CA GLU A 204 7.01 33.79 -7.18
C GLU A 204 6.06 34.98 -7.05
N ARG A 205 4.88 34.90 -7.68
CA ARG A 205 3.90 35.99 -7.71
C ARG A 205 3.27 36.25 -6.35
N ARG A 206 3.02 35.20 -5.55
CA ARG A 206 2.31 35.30 -4.28
C ARG A 206 3.21 35.16 -3.07
N ARG A 207 3.18 36.18 -2.21
CA ARG A 207 3.97 36.25 -0.97
C ARG A 207 3.67 35.15 0.05
N HIS A 208 2.50 34.50 -0.04
CA HIS A 208 2.04 33.45 0.88
C HIS A 208 1.81 32.09 0.20
N ALA A 209 2.22 31.92 -1.06
CA ALA A 209 2.09 30.63 -1.72
C ALA A 209 3.12 29.66 -1.14
N THR A 210 2.62 28.54 -0.60
CA THR A 210 3.44 27.49 0.01
C THR A 210 3.37 26.24 -0.87
N PHE A 211 4.46 25.46 -0.91
CA PHE A 211 4.42 24.19 -1.63
C PHE A 211 3.47 23.22 -0.89
N GLY A 212 2.74 22.40 -1.63
CA GLY A 212 1.74 21.46 -1.08
C GLY A 212 0.29 21.97 -0.98
N ASP A 213 0.05 23.28 -1.16
CA ASP A 213 -1.30 23.86 -1.14
C ASP A 213 -2.18 23.37 -2.31
N LEU A 214 -1.58 23.30 -3.51
CA LEU A 214 -2.25 22.96 -4.76
C LEU A 214 -2.16 21.47 -5.08
N LYS A 215 -3.19 20.93 -5.76
CA LYS A 215 -3.18 19.54 -6.23
C LYS A 215 -2.03 19.24 -7.19
N ALA A 216 -1.69 20.19 -8.06
CA ALA A 216 -0.55 20.07 -8.97
C ALA A 216 0.77 19.74 -8.25
N HIS A 217 1.00 20.25 -7.04
CA HIS A 217 2.20 19.95 -6.25
C HIS A 217 2.33 18.45 -5.89
N ARG A 218 1.20 17.76 -5.73
CA ARG A 218 1.15 16.33 -5.40
C ARG A 218 1.30 15.45 -6.64
N ALA A 219 0.95 15.98 -7.82
CA ALA A 219 1.05 15.26 -9.08
C ALA A 219 2.48 15.12 -9.59
N LEU A 220 3.40 16.01 -9.19
CA LEU A 220 4.77 16.08 -9.73
C LEU A 220 5.53 14.76 -9.65
N THR A 221 6.26 14.48 -10.74
CA THR A 221 7.25 13.39 -10.82
C THR A 221 8.56 13.76 -10.14
N LEU A 222 9.40 12.76 -9.87
CA LEU A 222 10.73 12.98 -9.30
C LEU A 222 11.59 13.93 -10.14
N ALA A 223 11.63 13.74 -11.47
CA ALA A 223 12.39 14.59 -12.37
C ALA A 223 11.90 16.05 -12.36
N GLN A 224 10.59 16.25 -12.22
CA GLN A 224 10.01 17.59 -12.10
C GLN A 224 10.30 18.25 -10.75
N LEU A 225 10.28 17.48 -9.66
CA LEU A 225 10.71 17.97 -8.34
C LEU A 225 12.19 18.36 -8.33
N GLU A 226 13.04 17.56 -8.99
CA GLU A 226 14.46 17.88 -9.19
C GLU A 226 14.65 19.21 -9.93
N GLU A 227 13.89 19.41 -11.00
CA GLU A 227 13.91 20.65 -11.76
C GLU A 227 13.41 21.85 -10.93
N CYS A 228 12.35 21.69 -10.14
CA CYS A 228 11.88 22.71 -9.19
C CYS A 228 12.98 23.10 -8.21
N GLY A 229 13.63 22.12 -7.59
CA GLY A 229 14.72 22.36 -6.62
C GLY A 229 15.96 22.98 -7.25
N ARG A 230 16.26 22.67 -8.51
CA ARG A 230 17.36 23.27 -9.28
C ARG A 230 17.09 24.74 -9.59
N ARG A 231 15.86 25.07 -10.03
CA ARG A 231 15.46 26.44 -10.38
C ARG A 231 15.22 27.32 -9.16
N ARG A 232 14.72 26.76 -8.06
CA ARG A 232 14.45 27.47 -6.81
C ARG A 232 14.96 26.67 -5.60
N PRO A 233 16.25 26.80 -5.24
CA PRO A 233 16.84 26.09 -4.10
C PRO A 233 16.19 26.41 -2.74
N ALA A 234 15.50 27.56 -2.62
CA ALA A 234 14.74 27.93 -1.43
C ALA A 234 13.64 26.91 -1.07
N LEU A 235 13.15 26.11 -2.04
CA LEU A 235 12.16 25.06 -1.79
C LEU A 235 12.68 23.94 -0.89
N PHE A 236 14.00 23.74 -0.79
CA PHE A 236 14.57 22.75 0.13
C PHE A 236 14.34 23.08 1.60
N ALA A 237 13.98 24.32 1.94
CA ALA A 237 13.59 24.68 3.30
C ALA A 237 12.14 24.25 3.62
N ASP A 238 11.28 24.07 2.61
CA ASP A 238 9.87 23.75 2.77
C ASP A 238 9.66 22.26 3.08
N SER A 239 9.08 21.95 4.24
CA SER A 239 8.81 20.58 4.67
C SER A 239 7.84 19.84 3.75
N ALA A 240 6.88 20.52 3.14
CA ALA A 240 5.92 19.88 2.23
C ALA A 240 6.60 19.47 0.91
N PHE A 241 7.57 20.26 0.45
CA PHE A 241 8.38 19.94 -0.73
C PHE A 241 9.24 18.70 -0.47
N VAL A 242 9.94 18.66 0.66
CA VAL A 242 10.76 17.51 1.06
C VAL A 242 9.91 16.25 1.23
N ALA A 243 8.75 16.35 1.89
CA ALA A 243 7.84 15.22 2.06
C ALA A 243 7.34 14.66 0.71
N SER A 244 6.97 15.52 -0.24
CA SER A 244 6.56 15.10 -1.59
C SER A 244 7.70 14.38 -2.32
N TRP A 245 8.93 14.89 -2.21
CA TRP A 245 10.12 14.26 -2.79
C TRP A 245 10.39 12.88 -2.18
N VAL A 246 10.38 12.76 -0.85
CA VAL A 246 10.60 11.48 -0.15
C VAL A 246 9.55 10.43 -0.54
N ALA A 247 8.28 10.84 -0.71
CA ALA A 247 7.22 9.95 -1.16
C ALA A 247 7.46 9.41 -2.59
N ARG A 248 8.05 10.22 -3.49
CA ARG A 248 8.37 9.83 -4.88
C ARG A 248 9.67 9.04 -5.04
N LEU A 249 10.51 8.99 -4.00
CA LEU A 249 11.69 8.12 -3.98
C LEU A 249 11.35 6.65 -3.66
N GLN A 250 10.14 6.39 -3.19
CA GLN A 250 9.72 5.04 -2.82
C GLN A 250 9.58 4.12 -4.04
N PRO A 251 9.90 2.81 -3.89
CA PRO A 251 9.62 1.81 -4.91
C PRO A 251 8.11 1.71 -5.19
N SER A 252 7.73 1.22 -6.37
CA SER A 252 6.30 1.04 -6.74
C SER A 252 5.57 0.15 -5.73
N ASN A 253 4.29 0.44 -5.49
CA ASN A 253 3.42 -0.34 -4.61
C ASN A 253 3.14 -1.76 -5.14
N ASP A 254 3.42 -2.04 -6.41
CA ASP A 254 3.23 -3.35 -7.04
C ASP A 254 4.30 -4.38 -6.61
N ILE A 255 5.25 -3.96 -5.77
CA ILE A 255 6.38 -4.77 -5.34
C ILE A 255 6.14 -5.21 -3.89
N ASP A 256 5.90 -6.51 -3.72
CA ASP A 256 5.83 -7.13 -2.40
C ASP A 256 7.16 -6.93 -1.66
N ARG A 257 7.14 -6.15 -0.57
CA ARG A 257 8.29 -5.96 0.33
C ARG A 257 8.50 -7.14 1.29
N VAL A 258 7.97 -8.32 0.95
CA VAL A 258 8.02 -9.50 1.80
C VAL A 258 9.41 -10.13 1.68
N GLY A 259 10.20 -10.00 2.74
CA GLY A 259 11.60 -10.42 2.77
C GLY A 259 12.51 -9.22 2.48
N SER A 260 13.44 -8.97 3.39
CA SER A 260 14.42 -7.89 3.32
C SER A 260 15.28 -7.99 2.07
N ASP A 261 14.82 -7.43 0.95
CA ASP A 261 15.62 -7.38 -0.27
C ASP A 261 16.69 -6.29 -0.10
N SER A 262 17.84 -6.71 0.46
CA SER A 262 18.87 -5.82 1.02
C SER A 262 19.42 -4.81 0.01
N GLU A 263 19.41 -5.14 -1.28
CA GLU A 263 19.90 -4.28 -2.35
C GLU A 263 18.94 -3.12 -2.64
N ARG A 264 17.63 -3.36 -2.60
CA ARG A 264 16.63 -2.31 -2.89
C ARG A 264 16.46 -1.35 -1.72
N ASP A 265 16.47 -1.87 -0.49
CA ASP A 265 16.51 -1.02 0.70
C ASP A 265 17.80 -0.20 0.72
N ARG A 266 18.93 -0.75 0.23
CA ARG A 266 20.19 -0.02 0.08
C ARG A 266 20.08 1.11 -0.95
N GLU A 267 19.55 0.85 -2.14
CA GLU A 267 19.34 1.89 -3.17
C GLU A 267 18.43 3.02 -2.66
N LEU A 268 17.31 2.66 -2.02
CA LEU A 268 16.40 3.64 -1.43
C LEU A 268 17.11 4.52 -0.40
N VAL A 269 17.83 3.89 0.52
CA VAL A 269 18.57 4.59 1.58
C VAL A 269 19.68 5.47 1.01
N GLU A 270 20.40 5.02 -0.03
CA GLU A 270 21.41 5.83 -0.72
C GLU A 270 20.78 7.07 -1.36
N ARG A 271 19.63 6.92 -2.03
CA ARG A 271 18.90 8.05 -2.62
C ARG A 271 18.39 9.02 -1.57
N LEU A 272 17.88 8.52 -0.43
CA LEU A 272 17.47 9.35 0.70
C LEU A 272 18.66 10.08 1.34
N ALA A 273 19.81 9.42 1.49
CA ALA A 273 21.02 10.05 1.99
C ALA A 273 21.54 11.13 1.03
N ALA A 274 21.53 10.88 -0.28
CA ALA A 274 21.90 11.86 -1.30
C ALA A 274 20.98 13.09 -1.26
N LEU A 275 19.67 12.90 -1.08
CA LEU A 275 18.73 14.01 -0.87
C LEU A 275 19.05 14.75 0.44
N GLY A 276 19.17 14.05 1.56
CA GLY A 276 19.44 14.63 2.87
C GLY A 276 20.73 15.46 2.94
N ARG A 277 21.76 15.11 2.15
CA ARG A 277 22.99 15.92 2.03
C ARG A 277 22.79 17.25 1.30
N ARG A 278 21.81 17.33 0.39
CA ARG A 278 21.47 18.56 -0.35
C ARG A 278 20.55 19.50 0.43
N LEU A 279 19.87 18.98 1.45
CA LEU A 279 18.92 19.75 2.24
C LEU A 279 19.62 20.71 3.23
N PRO A 280 18.98 21.84 3.58
CA PRO A 280 19.49 22.74 4.61
C PRO A 280 19.52 22.04 5.98
N PRO A 281 20.26 22.62 6.95
CA PRO A 281 20.37 22.06 8.30
C PRO A 281 19.03 21.79 8.99
N SER A 282 17.94 22.45 8.58
CA SER A 282 16.60 22.27 9.11
C SER A 282 16.00 20.87 8.90
N HIS A 283 16.53 20.08 7.96
CA HIS A 283 16.03 18.74 7.60
C HIS A 283 17.06 17.64 7.87
N ARG A 284 17.97 17.83 8.84
CA ARG A 284 19.05 16.88 9.15
C ARG A 284 18.53 15.56 9.71
N GLU A 285 17.30 15.53 10.22
CA GLU A 285 16.59 14.31 10.59
C GLU A 285 16.50 13.30 9.45
N LEU A 286 16.28 13.75 8.21
CA LEU A 286 16.14 12.85 7.06
C LEU A 286 17.48 12.18 6.74
N LEU A 287 18.56 12.96 6.77
CA LEU A 287 19.91 12.43 6.58
C LEU A 287 20.29 11.46 7.70
N ALA A 288 19.98 11.80 8.95
CA ALA A 288 20.23 10.92 10.09
C ALA A 288 19.46 9.59 9.97
N HIS A 289 18.19 9.67 9.58
CA HIS A 289 17.34 8.50 9.34
C HIS A 289 17.92 7.62 8.23
N ALA A 290 18.28 8.20 7.07
CA ALA A 290 18.88 7.46 5.97
C ALA A 290 20.22 6.80 6.37
N LEU A 291 21.15 7.55 6.97
CA LEU A 291 22.44 7.00 7.38
C LEU A 291 22.31 5.90 8.44
N TYR A 292 21.36 6.01 9.37
CA TYR A 292 21.08 4.95 10.34
C TYR A 292 20.67 3.64 9.65
N HIS A 293 19.73 3.72 8.70
CA HIS A 293 19.29 2.53 7.96
C HIS A 293 20.41 1.96 7.07
N ARG A 294 21.29 2.82 6.52
CA ARG A 294 22.47 2.39 5.76
C ARG A 294 23.41 1.56 6.62
N LEU A 295 23.81 2.10 7.77
CA LEU A 295 24.67 1.42 8.73
C LEU A 295 24.08 0.10 9.23
N ARG A 296 22.75 0.02 9.37
CA ARG A 296 22.04 -1.21 9.74
C ARG A 296 22.11 -2.27 8.64
N LEU A 297 22.01 -1.88 7.37
CA LEU A 297 22.18 -2.78 6.22
C LEU A 297 23.63 -3.22 6.04
N ASP A 298 24.58 -2.29 6.20
CA ASP A 298 26.01 -2.54 6.13
C ASP A 298 26.46 -3.53 7.22
N TRP A 299 25.95 -3.36 8.45
CA TRP A 299 26.19 -4.30 9.54
C TRP A 299 25.68 -5.72 9.23
N ARG A 300 24.49 -5.85 8.63
CA ARG A 300 23.96 -7.16 8.20
C ARG A 300 24.78 -7.81 7.10
N SER A 301 25.50 -7.02 6.32
CA SER A 301 26.31 -7.47 5.19
C SER A 301 27.80 -7.57 5.53
N GLU A 302 28.17 -7.37 6.81
CA GLU A 302 29.57 -7.31 7.30
C GLU A 302 30.47 -6.32 6.53
N ALA A 303 29.87 -5.28 5.93
CA ALA A 303 30.54 -4.31 5.06
C ALA A 303 30.41 -2.88 5.62
N VAL A 304 30.84 -2.68 6.87
CA VAL A 304 30.69 -1.39 7.57
C VAL A 304 31.65 -0.35 6.99
N ASP A 305 31.10 0.74 6.46
CA ASP A 305 31.87 1.90 6.03
C ASP A 305 32.13 2.87 7.19
N LEU A 306 33.41 3.02 7.56
CA LEU A 306 33.86 3.94 8.61
C LEU A 306 33.53 5.39 8.29
N GLU A 307 33.61 5.81 7.03
CA GLU A 307 33.33 7.20 6.63
C GLU A 307 31.86 7.55 6.87
N THR A 308 30.95 6.67 6.43
CA THR A 308 29.51 6.77 6.69
C THR A 308 29.20 6.77 8.19
N PHE A 309 29.91 5.95 8.98
CA PHE A 309 29.73 5.93 10.43
C PHE A 309 30.15 7.24 11.10
N LEU A 310 31.28 7.82 10.69
CA LEU A 310 31.75 9.11 11.19
C LEU A 310 30.83 10.26 10.76
N GLU A 311 30.31 10.23 9.52
CA GLU A 311 29.30 11.18 9.03
C GLU A 311 28.06 11.13 9.93
N TYR A 312 27.54 9.93 10.22
CA TYR A 312 26.40 9.76 11.12
C TYR A 312 26.67 10.28 12.53
N LEU A 313 27.87 10.05 13.08
CA LEU A 313 28.24 10.52 14.42
C LEU A 313 28.32 12.04 14.51
N ALA A 314 28.78 12.70 13.44
CA ALA A 314 28.91 14.16 13.37
C ALA A 314 27.56 14.91 13.31
N LEU A 315 26.46 14.24 12.98
CA LEU A 315 25.16 14.88 12.88
C LEU A 315 24.65 15.41 14.24
N PRO A 316 24.07 16.62 14.27
CA PRO A 316 23.50 17.22 15.47
C PRO A 316 22.13 16.61 15.81
N ILE A 317 22.10 15.34 16.20
CA ILE A 317 20.88 14.62 16.55
C ILE A 317 20.75 14.39 18.05
N VAL A 318 19.51 14.25 18.51
CA VAL A 318 19.19 13.88 19.88
C VAL A 318 19.58 12.41 20.11
N ARG A 319 20.71 12.17 20.80
CA ARG A 319 21.14 10.81 21.18
C ARG A 319 20.78 10.50 22.62
N GLU A 320 20.38 9.27 22.91
CA GLU A 320 20.01 8.84 24.28
C GLU A 320 21.17 8.96 25.28
N THR A 321 22.40 8.85 24.80
CA THR A 321 23.62 8.95 25.62
C THR A 321 24.03 10.38 25.97
N GLN A 322 23.41 11.41 25.39
CA GLN A 322 23.75 12.79 25.69
C GLN A 322 23.19 13.22 27.07
N PRO A 323 24.01 13.85 27.93
CA PRO A 323 23.52 14.41 29.20
C PRO A 323 22.38 15.40 28.98
N LYS A 324 21.35 15.36 29.84
CA LYS A 324 20.22 16.30 29.79
C LYS A 324 20.66 17.76 29.76
N THR A 325 21.71 18.09 30.52
CA THR A 325 22.30 19.43 30.58
C THR A 325 22.79 19.93 29.23
N ARG A 326 23.42 19.06 28.42
CA ARG A 326 23.92 19.40 27.08
C ARG A 326 22.78 19.65 26.09
N ARG A 327 21.67 18.92 26.23
CA ARG A 327 20.43 19.15 25.47
C ARG A 327 19.83 20.51 25.83
N GLU A 328 19.65 20.76 27.12
CA GLU A 328 19.10 22.03 27.64
C GLU A 328 19.96 23.25 27.29
N GLU A 329 21.28 23.08 27.22
CA GLU A 329 22.21 24.13 26.81
C GLU A 329 22.15 24.40 25.30
N ALA A 330 22.05 23.36 24.46
CA ALA A 330 21.83 23.51 23.03
C ALA A 330 20.50 24.22 22.71
N PHE A 331 19.43 23.88 23.43
CA PHE A 331 18.14 24.56 23.33
C PHE A 331 18.20 26.02 23.80
N ARG A 332 18.92 26.32 24.89
CA ARG A 332 19.02 27.69 25.44
C ARG A 332 19.89 28.63 24.62
N THR A 333 20.97 28.13 24.04
CA THR A 333 21.95 28.95 23.31
C THR A 333 21.60 29.13 21.83
N GLY A 334 20.65 28.35 21.29
CA GLY A 334 20.27 28.40 19.88
C GLY A 334 21.38 27.90 18.92
N THR A 335 22.49 27.40 19.46
CA THR A 335 23.71 27.07 18.70
C THR A 335 23.59 25.78 17.91
N THR A 336 22.67 24.88 18.29
CA THR A 336 22.47 23.58 17.63
C THR A 336 21.04 23.10 17.84
N ILE A 337 20.24 23.06 16.77
CA ILE A 337 18.96 22.37 16.79
C ILE A 337 19.28 20.87 16.79
N LEU A 338 18.83 20.16 17.82
CA LEU A 338 18.97 18.70 17.91
C LEU A 338 17.71 18.04 17.34
N TYR A 339 17.89 17.21 16.33
CA TYR A 339 16.77 16.61 15.60
C TYR A 339 16.42 15.20 16.14
N PRO A 340 15.14 14.87 16.35
CA PRO A 340 14.73 13.53 16.70
C PRO A 340 14.75 12.63 15.45
N VAL A 341 15.47 11.50 15.50
CA VAL A 341 15.48 10.49 14.42
C VAL A 341 14.21 9.61 14.43
N ARG A 342 13.27 9.89 15.34
CA ARG A 342 12.02 9.13 15.58
C ARG A 342 10.88 9.50 14.63
N GLN A 343 11.13 10.30 13.62
CA GLN A 343 10.09 10.68 12.68
C GLN A 343 9.80 9.50 11.74
N GLU A 344 8.54 9.10 11.68
CA GLU A 344 8.06 8.21 10.63
C GLU A 344 8.06 8.97 9.31
N TRP A 345 8.95 8.56 8.42
CA TRP A 345 8.89 8.97 7.02
C TRP A 345 7.98 7.99 6.30
N SER A 346 7.14 8.49 5.41
CA SER A 346 6.19 7.72 4.59
C SER A 346 6.90 6.87 3.53
N GLY A 347 7.78 5.96 3.98
CA GLY A 347 8.68 5.19 3.12
C GLY A 347 8.94 3.75 3.54
N GLY A 348 8.16 3.23 4.49
CA GLY A 348 8.24 1.83 4.94
C GLY A 348 9.59 1.44 5.59
N LEU A 349 10.48 2.41 5.83
CA LEU A 349 11.58 2.25 6.77
C LEU A 349 11.04 2.39 8.19
N GLU A 350 11.43 1.47 9.05
CA GLU A 350 10.99 1.46 10.44
C GLU A 350 11.43 2.72 11.18
N CYS A 351 10.59 3.21 12.10
CA CYS A 351 10.96 4.28 13.00
C CYS A 351 12.21 3.89 13.82
N VAL A 352 13.15 4.82 13.96
CA VAL A 352 14.38 4.60 14.75
C VAL A 352 14.06 4.77 16.23
N SER A 353 13.81 3.67 16.93
CA SER A 353 13.42 3.65 18.35
C SER A 353 14.57 3.93 19.34
N GLY A 354 15.80 4.06 18.85
CA GLY A 354 17.00 4.40 19.62
C GLY A 354 18.25 4.00 18.85
N ASP A 355 19.26 4.87 18.79
CA ASP A 355 20.46 4.63 17.96
C ASP A 355 21.59 3.92 18.71
N TRP A 356 21.58 3.98 20.05
CA TRP A 356 22.69 3.51 20.88
C TRP A 356 23.05 2.02 20.71
N PRO A 357 22.11 1.07 20.61
CA PRO A 357 22.48 -0.34 20.42
C PRO A 357 23.31 -0.58 19.15
N LEU A 358 22.94 0.07 18.04
CA LEU A 358 23.66 -0.02 16.77
C LEU A 358 25.01 0.68 16.87
N VAL A 359 25.03 1.92 17.36
CA VAL A 359 26.27 2.71 17.52
C VAL A 359 27.28 1.97 18.41
N ARG A 360 26.84 1.41 19.54
CA ARG A 360 27.71 0.62 20.44
C ARG A 360 28.28 -0.60 19.74
N THR A 361 27.45 -1.32 18.99
CA THR A 361 27.89 -2.52 18.26
C THR A 361 28.94 -2.17 17.21
N LEU A 362 28.70 -1.12 16.42
CA LEU A 362 29.65 -0.63 15.42
C LEU A 362 30.96 -0.12 16.04
N LEU A 363 30.88 0.61 17.17
CA LEU A 363 32.06 1.05 17.91
C LEU A 363 32.91 -0.13 18.38
N LEU A 364 32.27 -1.15 18.97
CA LEU A 364 32.98 -2.34 19.45
C LEU A 364 33.63 -3.11 18.30
N HIS A 365 32.93 -3.26 17.17
CA HIS A 365 33.47 -3.92 15.99
C HIS A 365 34.68 -3.16 15.41
N LEU A 366 34.53 -1.87 15.14
CA LEU A 366 35.59 -1.02 14.56
C LEU A 366 36.79 -0.80 15.48
N LEU A 367 36.62 -0.94 16.81
CA LEU A 367 37.71 -0.85 17.79
C LEU A 367 38.36 -2.20 18.12
N ALA A 368 37.67 -3.32 17.88
CA ALA A 368 38.22 -4.66 18.12
C ALA A 368 39.17 -5.11 16.99
N ASP A 369 39.03 -4.58 15.77
CA ASP A 369 39.91 -4.83 14.62
C ASP A 369 41.17 -3.92 14.60
N ARG A 370 41.56 -3.34 15.74
CA ARG A 370 42.76 -2.50 15.88
C ARG A 370 43.78 -3.01 16.89
#